data_AF-A0A524MXL9-F1
#
_entry.id   AF-A0A524MXL9-F1
#
_cell.length_a   1.000
_cell.length_b   1.000
_cell.length_c   1.000
_cell.angle_alpha   90.00
_cell.angle_beta   90.00
_cell.angle_gamma   90.00
#
_symmetry.space_group_name_H-M   'P 1'
#
loop_
_entity.id
_entity.type
_entity.pdbx_description
1 polymer ?
#
loop_
_entity_poly.entity_id
_entity_poly.type
_entity_poly.pdbx_seq_one_letter_code
_entity_poly.pdbx_strand_id
1 'polypeptide(L)'
;MRRRTATSTAAVAVAVLLWGGWARGAFLVITKSGESLWVESVTEQGGSVYCVPSAGGERRRFDSSALDGVVPKIERGKSYTADQANDALSRIRKMLSRHPKLRKQLGMLEQEWKSVGNMDPETGRKIDTLVIRFERGPTTPKLFQEIAVELDMIRFKDAAGVYATRIEKVLADMQAKLLARNLGVLDAYDSSPKKLMEDFTIYRKLVDELRMVCIGDEIKLSLDKRLADHRNAVLEWNRNSAKQKLFGNKTLGSYLDSAGMLGELKWIVADSASSRAELDRDIEVFRSVADEALEDYNLSRNGCVLNADDEGLVTAAGQSISTVSITSMPCDEQCLLFPATNPQTWQSGKKLRIPLRIVFNRSQPANRSFLLKSAFVAGKSRTDVSTTRLPRLAVQDGHAETDFVTSLPAMVSGGARGRYVPATHVVIWLAFERPRSPGSTDIQQVAASLGCPLPIPVIQSR
;
A
#
# COMPACT_ATOMS: atom_id res chain seq x y z
N MET A 1 9.98 -7.02 19.21
CA MET A 1 9.24 -5.76 19.01
C MET A 1 8.38 -5.87 17.76
N ARG A 2 7.10 -6.18 17.90
CA ARG A 2 6.11 -6.19 16.80
C ARG A 2 5.41 -4.83 16.79
N ARG A 3 5.69 -3.98 15.78
CA ARG A 3 4.89 -2.76 15.54
C ARG A 3 3.71 -3.14 14.64
N ARG A 4 2.52 -3.20 15.23
CA ARG A 4 1.24 -3.18 14.51
C ARG A 4 1.05 -1.76 13.96
N THR A 5 1.06 -1.62 12.64
CA THR A 5 0.50 -0.46 11.93
C THR A 5 -1.00 -0.66 11.83
N ALA A 6 -1.74 -0.22 12.85
CA ALA A 6 -3.17 0.03 12.76
C ALA A 6 -3.36 1.53 12.61
N THR A 7 -3.44 2.01 11.38
CA THR A 7 -3.72 3.41 11.08
C THR A 7 -4.92 3.47 10.14
N SER A 8 -5.97 4.12 10.64
CA SER A 8 -7.02 4.78 9.87
C SER A 8 -8.20 3.97 9.28
N THR A 9 -8.70 2.96 9.99
CA THR A 9 -10.10 2.48 9.84
C THR A 9 -10.93 2.64 11.11
N ALA A 10 -10.32 3.11 12.21
CA ALA A 10 -10.96 3.19 13.52
C ALA A 10 -11.79 4.46 13.75
N ALA A 11 -11.64 5.53 12.95
CA ALA A 11 -12.32 6.79 13.22
C ALA A 11 -13.77 6.84 12.67
N VAL A 12 -14.09 6.09 11.61
CA VAL A 12 -15.46 6.02 11.05
C VAL A 12 -16.32 4.96 11.75
N ALA A 13 -15.69 3.93 12.32
CA ALA A 13 -16.40 2.87 13.05
C ALA A 13 -16.83 3.29 14.47
N VAL A 14 -16.15 4.25 15.11
CA VAL A 14 -16.43 4.61 16.52
C VAL A 14 -17.62 5.56 16.69
N ALA A 15 -17.98 6.35 15.67
CA ALA A 15 -19.19 7.17 15.72
C ALA A 15 -20.48 6.34 15.50
N VAL A 16 -20.39 5.24 14.72
CA VAL A 16 -21.51 4.30 14.51
C VAL A 16 -21.66 3.34 15.70
N LEU A 17 -20.56 2.97 16.37
CA LEU A 17 -20.58 2.02 17.48
C LEU A 17 -20.97 2.60 18.85
N LEU A 18 -20.89 3.92 19.06
CA LEU A 18 -21.30 4.51 20.34
C LEU A 18 -22.82 4.73 20.50
N TRP A 19 -23.59 4.52 19.43
CA TRP A 19 -25.07 4.60 19.44
C TRP A 19 -25.75 3.30 18.95
N GLY A 20 -24.98 2.25 18.68
CA GLY A 20 -25.41 1.04 17.95
C GLY A 20 -26.08 -0.08 18.76
N GLY A 21 -26.73 0.21 19.90
CA GLY A 21 -27.33 -0.86 20.74
C GLY A 21 -28.76 -0.62 21.23
N TRP A 22 -29.36 0.55 20.98
CA TRP A 22 -30.54 0.95 21.74
C TRP A 22 -31.62 1.48 20.76
N ALA A 23 -32.72 0.71 20.62
CA ALA A 23 -33.89 0.90 19.74
C ALA A 23 -33.74 0.47 18.25
N ARG A 24 -34.32 -0.70 17.91
CA ARG A 24 -34.39 -1.25 16.54
C ARG A 24 -35.70 -0.93 15.78
N GLY A 25 -36.55 -0.02 16.28
CA GLY A 25 -37.88 0.27 15.70
C GLY A 25 -38.02 1.65 15.08
N ALA A 26 -38.93 1.77 14.10
CA ALA A 26 -39.31 3.03 13.47
C ALA A 26 -40.27 3.87 14.35
N PHE A 27 -40.98 3.23 15.28
CA PHE A 27 -41.91 3.90 16.19
C PHE A 27 -41.72 3.45 17.64
N LEU A 28 -41.96 4.36 18.58
CA LEU A 28 -42.10 4.09 20.01
C LEU A 28 -43.58 4.16 20.39
N VAL A 29 -44.16 3.03 20.75
CA VAL A 29 -45.56 2.93 21.23
C VAL A 29 -45.55 3.01 22.75
N ILE A 30 -46.40 3.89 23.31
CA ILE A 30 -46.50 4.12 24.75
C ILE A 30 -47.93 3.90 25.22
N THR A 31 -48.10 3.06 26.24
CA THR A 31 -49.40 2.77 26.87
C THR A 31 -49.73 3.80 27.95
N LYS A 32 -51.01 3.92 28.33
CA LYS A 32 -51.42 4.76 29.48
C LYS A 32 -50.86 4.27 30.81
N SER A 33 -50.51 3.00 30.94
CA SER A 33 -49.81 2.46 32.12
C SER A 33 -48.32 2.84 32.19
N GLY A 34 -47.79 3.50 31.16
CA GLY A 34 -46.41 3.96 31.10
C GLY A 34 -45.41 2.90 30.60
N GLU A 35 -45.91 1.85 29.94
CA GLU A 35 -45.07 0.88 29.24
C GLU A 35 -44.70 1.39 27.84
N SER A 36 -43.53 1.02 27.35
CA SER A 36 -43.00 1.47 26.06
C SER A 36 -42.51 0.29 25.22
N LEU A 37 -42.85 0.27 23.93
CA LEU A 37 -42.42 -0.76 22.98
C LEU A 37 -41.91 -0.13 21.69
N TRP A 38 -40.71 -0.52 21.27
CA TRP A 38 -40.19 -0.20 19.93
C TRP A 38 -40.73 -1.17 18.89
N VAL A 39 -41.26 -0.60 17.80
CA VAL A 39 -41.96 -1.35 16.75
C VAL A 39 -41.50 -0.88 15.38
N GLU A 40 -41.49 -1.78 14.40
CA GLU A 40 -41.09 -1.50 13.01
C GLU A 40 -42.21 -0.85 12.21
N SER A 41 -43.46 -1.26 12.46
CA SER A 41 -44.62 -0.72 11.77
C SER A 41 -45.81 -0.60 12.70
N VAL A 42 -46.68 0.36 12.39
CA VAL A 42 -47.92 0.64 13.11
C VAL A 42 -49.04 0.78 12.09
N THR A 43 -50.17 0.11 12.33
CA THR A 43 -51.37 0.20 11.49
C THR A 43 -52.60 0.35 12.37
N GLU A 44 -53.39 1.38 12.13
CA GLU A 44 -54.66 1.60 12.85
C GLU A 44 -55.82 1.00 12.04
N GLN A 45 -56.61 0.13 12.67
CA GLN A 45 -57.80 -0.48 12.07
C GLN A 45 -58.88 -0.67 13.14
N GLY A 46 -60.08 -0.10 12.90
CA GLY A 46 -61.27 -0.38 13.70
C GLY A 46 -61.14 -0.06 15.21
N GLY A 47 -60.44 1.01 15.59
CA GLY A 47 -60.26 1.39 17.00
C GLY A 47 -59.18 0.60 17.76
N SER A 48 -58.39 -0.21 17.05
CA SER A 48 -57.19 -0.85 17.58
C SER A 48 -55.96 -0.46 16.76
N VAL A 49 -54.82 -0.42 17.43
CA VAL A 49 -53.49 -0.18 16.86
C VAL A 49 -52.73 -1.49 16.83
N TYR A 50 -52.29 -1.89 15.65
CA TYR A 50 -51.51 -3.09 15.46
C TYR A 50 -50.05 -2.75 15.22
N CYS A 51 -49.16 -3.45 15.92
CA CYS A 51 -47.74 -3.15 15.92
C CYS A 51 -46.91 -4.41 15.66
N VAL A 52 -45.86 -4.28 14.85
CA VAL A 52 -44.87 -5.36 14.63
C VAL A 52 -43.62 -5.06 15.46
N PRO A 53 -43.27 -5.86 16.49
CA PRO A 53 -42.09 -5.61 17.32
C PRO A 53 -40.79 -5.73 16.52
N SER A 54 -39.81 -4.86 16.81
CA SER A 54 -38.51 -4.80 16.12
C SER A 54 -37.55 -5.98 16.34
N ALA A 55 -38.02 -7.03 17.01
CA ALA A 55 -37.28 -8.27 17.22
C ALA A 55 -37.76 -9.40 16.30
N GLY A 56 -38.59 -9.10 15.28
CA GLY A 56 -39.15 -10.08 14.36
C GLY A 56 -40.30 -10.91 14.96
N GLY A 57 -41.11 -10.30 15.86
CA GLY A 57 -42.17 -10.99 16.59
C GLY A 57 -43.57 -10.88 15.97
N GLU A 58 -44.51 -11.67 16.48
CA GLU A 58 -45.93 -11.64 16.08
C GLU A 58 -46.56 -10.25 16.28
N ARG A 59 -47.49 -9.92 15.37
CA ARG A 59 -48.25 -8.65 15.36
C ARG A 59 -49.03 -8.51 16.68
N ARG A 60 -48.68 -7.52 17.50
CA ARG A 60 -49.39 -7.21 18.74
C ARG A 60 -50.52 -6.24 18.49
N ARG A 61 -51.68 -6.49 19.09
CA ARG A 61 -52.86 -5.61 19.05
C ARG A 61 -52.97 -4.86 20.37
N PHE A 62 -53.13 -3.55 20.28
CA PHE A 62 -53.49 -2.68 21.39
C PHE A 62 -54.81 -1.99 21.08
N ASP A 63 -55.70 -1.86 22.06
CA ASP A 63 -56.86 -0.98 21.89
C ASP A 63 -56.40 0.47 21.90
N SER A 64 -56.93 1.30 20.99
CA SER A 64 -56.54 2.71 20.90
C SER A 64 -56.82 3.48 22.20
N SER A 65 -57.79 3.03 23.00
CA SER A 65 -58.11 3.58 24.32
C SER A 65 -57.06 3.28 25.40
N ALA A 66 -56.25 2.23 25.22
CA ALA A 66 -55.19 1.80 26.14
C ALA A 66 -53.84 2.44 25.84
N LEU A 67 -53.68 3.06 24.66
CA LEU A 67 -52.47 3.78 24.27
C LEU A 67 -52.53 5.24 24.74
N ASP A 68 -51.39 5.75 25.19
CA ASP A 68 -51.19 7.20 25.40
C ASP A 68 -50.61 7.84 24.13
N GLY A 69 -49.90 7.07 23.30
CA GLY A 69 -49.71 7.38 21.89
C GLY A 69 -48.52 6.68 21.24
N VAL A 70 -48.28 7.07 19.98
CA VAL A 70 -47.22 6.53 19.13
C VAL A 70 -46.33 7.68 18.69
N VAL A 71 -45.03 7.56 18.93
CA VAL A 71 -44.03 8.56 18.55
C VAL A 71 -43.14 7.99 17.44
N PRO A 72 -43.12 8.59 16.25
CA PRO A 72 -42.19 8.19 15.21
C PRO A 72 -40.75 8.58 15.59
N LYS A 73 -39.80 7.71 15.24
CA LYS A 73 -38.38 8.06 15.17
C LYS A 73 -38.12 8.84 13.88
N ILE A 74 -37.09 9.68 13.87
CA ILE A 74 -36.65 10.31 12.62
C ILE A 74 -35.99 9.27 11.72
N GLU A 75 -36.52 9.17 10.52
CA GLU A 75 -35.90 8.50 9.38
C GLU A 75 -34.95 9.51 8.73
N ARG A 76 -33.65 9.20 8.77
CA ARG A 76 -32.64 10.08 8.19
C ARG A 76 -32.82 10.17 6.68
N GLY A 77 -32.66 11.37 6.13
CA GLY A 77 -32.85 11.63 4.69
C GLY A 77 -34.30 11.80 4.25
N LYS A 78 -35.27 11.63 5.17
CA LYS A 78 -36.68 11.96 4.92
C LYS A 78 -36.92 13.43 5.23
N SER A 79 -37.61 14.12 4.34
CA SER A 79 -38.05 15.49 4.56
C SER A 79 -39.21 15.55 5.54
N TYR A 80 -39.06 16.36 6.59
CA TYR A 80 -40.12 16.65 7.56
C TYR A 80 -40.51 18.12 7.47
N THR A 81 -41.80 18.42 7.49
CA THR A 81 -42.26 19.81 7.58
C THR A 81 -42.09 20.34 9.00
N ALA A 82 -42.03 21.67 9.15
CA ALA A 82 -41.99 22.31 10.47
C ALA A 82 -43.19 21.89 11.33
N ASP A 83 -44.38 21.77 10.73
CA ASP A 83 -45.59 21.31 11.42
C ASP A 83 -45.48 19.87 11.90
N GLN A 84 -44.94 18.95 11.08
CA GLN A 84 -44.70 17.55 11.49
C GLN A 84 -43.71 17.47 12.65
N ALA A 85 -42.63 18.26 12.61
CA ALA A 85 -41.66 18.32 13.70
C ALA A 85 -42.27 18.91 14.98
N ASN A 86 -43.05 19.98 14.87
CA ASN A 86 -43.74 20.61 15.99
C ASN A 86 -44.78 19.69 16.63
N ASP A 87 -45.54 18.95 15.81
CA ASP A 87 -46.51 17.97 16.27
C ASP A 87 -45.84 16.81 17.03
N ALA A 88 -44.74 16.27 16.48
CA ALA A 88 -43.95 15.24 17.15
C ALA A 88 -43.38 15.74 18.48
N LEU A 89 -42.80 16.94 18.51
CA LEU A 89 -42.27 17.56 19.72
C LEU A 89 -43.35 17.84 20.76
N SER A 90 -44.52 18.30 20.34
CA SER A 90 -45.68 18.53 21.22
C SER A 90 -46.16 17.23 21.86
N ARG A 91 -46.26 16.14 21.08
CA ARG A 91 -46.61 14.80 21.57
C ARG A 91 -45.56 14.28 22.56
N ILE A 92 -44.27 14.38 22.21
CA ILE A 92 -43.16 13.94 23.08
C ILE A 92 -43.17 14.70 24.41
N ARG A 93 -43.35 16.03 24.40
CA ARG A 93 -43.41 16.85 25.62
C ARG A 93 -44.61 16.50 26.51
N LYS A 94 -45.78 16.26 25.91
CA LYS A 94 -46.97 15.78 26.63
C LYS A 94 -46.75 14.41 27.27
N MET A 95 -46.07 13.50 26.57
CA MET A 95 -45.75 12.17 27.11
C MET A 95 -44.65 12.25 28.20
N LEU A 96 -43.68 13.15 28.06
CA LEU A 96 -42.64 13.38 29.06
C LEU A 96 -43.23 13.85 30.41
N SER A 97 -44.28 14.67 30.38
CA SER A 97 -44.94 15.12 31.62
C SER A 97 -45.80 14.03 32.27
N ARG A 98 -46.43 13.16 31.47
CA ARG A 98 -47.28 12.06 31.97
C ARG A 98 -46.49 10.82 32.41
N HIS A 99 -45.35 10.55 31.78
CA HIS A 99 -44.54 9.35 32.01
C HIS A 99 -43.09 9.68 32.41
N PRO A 100 -42.84 10.16 33.64
CA PRO A 100 -41.49 10.50 34.09
C PRO A 100 -40.47 9.34 33.97
N LYS A 101 -40.94 8.10 34.06
CA LYS A 101 -40.12 6.88 33.92
C LYS A 101 -39.53 6.71 32.51
N LEU A 102 -40.15 7.31 31.49
CA LEU A 102 -39.71 7.25 30.08
C LEU A 102 -38.83 8.44 29.67
N ARG A 103 -38.44 9.31 30.62
CA ARG A 103 -37.68 10.55 30.35
C ARG A 103 -36.42 10.34 29.52
N LYS A 104 -35.70 9.24 29.73
CA LYS A 104 -34.49 8.91 28.96
C LYS A 104 -34.82 8.64 27.49
N GLN A 105 -35.81 7.79 27.20
CA GLN A 105 -36.17 7.41 25.84
C GLN A 105 -36.84 8.56 25.07
N LEU A 106 -37.83 9.20 25.69
CA LEU A 106 -38.54 10.33 25.10
C LEU A 106 -37.66 11.58 24.99
N GLY A 107 -36.72 11.79 25.91
CA GLY A 107 -35.75 12.90 25.84
C GLY A 107 -34.78 12.77 24.66
N MET A 108 -34.38 11.54 24.31
CA MET A 108 -33.58 11.30 23.10
C MET A 108 -34.37 11.59 21.83
N LEU A 109 -35.62 11.11 21.74
CA LEU A 109 -36.51 11.45 20.62
C LEU A 109 -36.76 12.97 20.54
N GLU A 110 -36.91 13.65 21.67
CA GLU A 110 -37.06 15.11 21.69
C GLU A 110 -35.83 15.82 21.11
N GLN A 111 -34.63 15.35 21.42
CA GLN A 111 -33.38 15.91 20.86
C GLN A 111 -33.26 15.67 19.36
N GLU A 112 -33.59 14.45 18.90
CA GLU A 112 -33.61 14.13 17.48
C GLU A 112 -34.61 15.05 16.74
N TRP A 113 -35.85 15.19 17.23
CA TRP A 113 -36.88 16.05 16.61
C TRP A 113 -36.57 17.55 16.71
N LYS A 114 -35.85 18.00 17.74
CA LYS A 114 -35.35 19.38 17.81
C LYS A 114 -34.29 19.67 16.74
N SER A 115 -33.49 18.67 16.36
CA SER A 115 -32.44 18.84 15.34
C SER A 115 -32.99 19.07 13.94
N VAL A 116 -34.19 18.57 13.63
CA VAL A 116 -34.92 18.81 12.36
C VAL A 116 -35.25 20.30 12.19
N GLY A 117 -35.53 21.02 13.28
CA GLY A 117 -35.90 22.44 13.24
C GLY A 117 -34.74 23.44 13.32
N ASN A 118 -33.51 22.99 13.61
CA ASN A 118 -32.36 23.85 13.90
C ASN A 118 -31.21 23.63 12.91
N MET A 119 -31.50 23.70 11.62
CA MET A 119 -30.45 23.63 10.61
C MET A 119 -29.69 24.96 10.54
N ASP A 120 -28.36 24.87 10.54
CA ASP A 120 -27.48 26.03 10.37
C ASP A 120 -27.72 26.68 8.98
N PRO A 121 -28.14 27.96 8.91
CA PRO A 121 -28.37 28.67 7.65
C PRO A 121 -27.15 28.69 6.72
N GLU A 122 -25.94 28.51 7.26
CA GLU A 122 -24.71 28.48 6.48
C GLU A 122 -24.42 27.13 5.80
N THR A 123 -25.21 26.09 6.07
CA THR A 123 -25.00 24.73 5.53
C THR A 123 -24.97 24.73 4.00
N GLY A 124 -25.87 25.49 3.36
CA GLY A 124 -25.87 25.66 1.90
C GLY A 124 -24.56 26.25 1.38
N ARG A 125 -24.02 27.29 2.04
CA ARG A 125 -22.73 27.91 1.68
C ARG A 125 -21.55 26.97 1.87
N LYS A 126 -21.60 26.10 2.89
CA LYS A 126 -20.58 25.07 3.12
C LYS A 126 -20.53 24.07 1.97
N ILE A 127 -21.70 23.60 1.49
CA ILE A 127 -21.77 22.74 0.29
C ILE A 127 -21.17 23.46 -0.92
N ASP A 128 -21.52 24.73 -1.15
CA ASP A 128 -20.96 25.52 -2.27
C ASP A 128 -19.45 25.71 -2.18
N THR A 129 -18.92 25.93 -0.97
CA THR A 129 -17.48 26.04 -0.73
C THR A 129 -16.76 24.73 -1.07
N LEU A 130 -17.35 23.59 -0.74
CA LEU A 130 -16.81 22.27 -1.09
C LEU A 130 -16.83 22.01 -2.60
N VAL A 131 -17.91 22.42 -3.28
CA VAL A 131 -17.98 22.37 -4.76
C VAL A 131 -16.87 23.21 -5.38
N ILE A 132 -16.73 24.46 -4.96
CA ILE A 132 -15.68 25.37 -5.46
C ILE A 132 -14.28 24.81 -5.17
N ARG A 133 -14.05 24.21 -4.00
CA ARG A 133 -12.78 23.57 -3.64
C ARG A 133 -12.45 22.41 -4.57
N PHE A 134 -13.43 21.58 -4.93
CA PHE A 134 -13.22 20.50 -5.90
C PHE A 134 -12.91 21.05 -7.30
N GLU A 135 -13.67 22.06 -7.75
CA GLU A 135 -13.54 22.63 -9.10
C GLU A 135 -12.23 23.39 -9.31
N ARG A 136 -11.74 24.08 -8.27
CA ARG A 136 -10.45 24.80 -8.32
C ARG A 136 -9.25 23.94 -7.95
N GLY A 137 -9.48 22.82 -7.27
CA GLY A 137 -8.45 21.93 -6.78
C GLY A 137 -7.98 20.91 -7.82
N PRO A 138 -6.97 20.08 -7.47
CA PRO A 138 -6.55 18.98 -8.33
C PRO A 138 -7.63 17.88 -8.34
N THR A 139 -8.19 17.58 -9.52
CA THR A 139 -9.18 16.52 -9.73
C THR A 139 -8.57 15.14 -9.50
N THR A 140 -8.46 14.75 -8.24
CA THR A 140 -7.80 13.52 -7.79
C THR A 140 -8.75 12.69 -6.94
N PRO A 141 -8.60 11.34 -6.94
CA PRO A 141 -9.40 10.45 -6.09
C PRO A 141 -9.33 10.83 -4.61
N LYS A 142 -8.15 11.28 -4.16
CA LYS A 142 -7.92 11.73 -2.78
C LYS A 142 -8.76 12.97 -2.43
N LEU A 143 -8.73 14.02 -3.25
CA LEU A 143 -9.52 15.23 -2.99
C LEU A 143 -11.02 14.93 -3.00
N PHE A 144 -11.47 14.07 -3.93
CA PHE A 144 -12.86 13.60 -3.94
C PHE A 144 -13.24 12.92 -2.63
N GLN A 145 -12.43 11.98 -2.12
CA GLN A 145 -12.72 11.28 -0.87
C GLN A 145 -12.79 12.23 0.34
N GLU A 146 -11.86 13.19 0.42
CA GLU A 146 -11.87 14.21 1.48
C GLU A 146 -13.19 15.00 1.46
N ILE A 147 -13.59 15.49 0.29
CA ILE A 147 -14.83 16.27 0.12
C ILE A 147 -16.07 15.41 0.33
N ALA A 148 -16.06 14.15 -0.12
CA ALA A 148 -17.17 13.23 0.07
C ALA A 148 -17.43 12.96 1.54
N VAL A 149 -16.38 12.80 2.35
CA VAL A 149 -16.51 12.67 3.82
C VAL A 149 -17.10 13.94 4.44
N GLU A 150 -16.66 15.12 4.02
CA GLU A 150 -17.22 16.38 4.52
C GLU A 150 -18.70 16.55 4.15
N LEU A 151 -19.07 16.20 2.91
CA LEU A 151 -20.46 16.19 2.45
C LEU A 151 -21.31 15.15 3.18
N ASP A 152 -20.76 13.97 3.46
CA ASP A 152 -21.42 12.93 4.26
C ASP A 152 -21.66 13.38 5.70
N MET A 153 -20.72 14.14 6.27
CA MET A 153 -20.90 14.74 7.59
C MET A 153 -21.97 15.84 7.59
N ILE A 154 -22.10 16.61 6.51
CA ILE A 154 -23.21 17.55 6.34
C ILE A 154 -24.53 16.79 6.22
N ARG A 155 -24.59 15.76 5.37
CA ARG A 155 -25.75 14.88 5.23
C ARG A 155 -26.15 14.22 6.54
N PHE A 156 -25.17 13.83 7.36
CA PHE A 156 -25.39 13.27 8.70
C PHE A 156 -26.03 14.29 9.66
N LYS A 157 -25.65 15.57 9.57
CA LYS A 157 -26.19 16.66 10.39
C LYS A 157 -27.53 17.19 9.88
N ASP A 158 -27.84 16.97 8.60
CA ASP A 158 -29.12 17.27 7.96
C ASP A 158 -30.20 16.25 8.34
N ALA A 159 -30.68 16.33 9.57
CA ALA A 159 -31.74 15.45 10.07
C ALA A 159 -33.06 15.58 9.28
N ALA A 160 -33.30 16.74 8.67
CA ALA A 160 -34.49 17.06 7.89
C ALA A 160 -34.36 16.67 6.40
N GLY A 161 -33.22 16.14 5.96
CA GLY A 161 -32.97 15.74 4.56
C GLY A 161 -33.06 16.88 3.53
N VAL A 162 -32.98 18.15 3.95
CA VAL A 162 -33.19 19.33 3.07
C VAL A 162 -32.16 19.38 1.94
N TYR A 163 -30.93 18.95 2.19
CA TYR A 163 -29.83 18.95 1.24
C TYR A 163 -29.44 17.57 0.72
N ALA A 164 -30.11 16.49 1.15
CA ALA A 164 -29.76 15.12 0.77
C ALA A 164 -29.64 14.95 -0.75
N THR A 165 -30.68 15.34 -1.50
CA THR A 165 -30.69 15.26 -2.97
C THR A 165 -29.63 16.15 -3.63
N ARG A 166 -29.37 17.34 -3.05
CA ARG A 166 -28.32 18.25 -3.55
C ARG A 166 -26.94 17.64 -3.36
N ILE A 167 -26.67 17.05 -2.20
CA ILE A 167 -25.41 16.39 -1.89
C ILE A 167 -25.19 15.18 -2.81
N GLU A 168 -26.22 14.36 -3.01
CA GLU A 168 -26.15 13.22 -3.94
C GLU A 168 -25.84 13.66 -5.37
N LYS A 169 -26.50 14.71 -5.85
CA LYS A 169 -26.22 15.28 -7.17
C LYS A 169 -24.79 15.81 -7.26
N VAL A 170 -24.33 16.55 -6.25
CA VAL A 170 -22.96 17.08 -6.20
C VAL A 170 -21.93 15.95 -6.23
N LEU A 171 -22.12 14.90 -5.43
CA LEU A 171 -21.24 13.74 -5.40
C LEU A 171 -21.20 13.03 -6.76
N ALA A 172 -22.36 12.83 -7.39
CA ALA A 172 -22.47 12.21 -8.72
C ALA A 172 -21.75 13.05 -9.79
N ASP A 173 -21.96 14.37 -9.81
CA ASP A 173 -21.33 15.30 -10.75
C ASP A 173 -19.79 15.32 -10.56
N MET A 174 -19.31 15.35 -9.31
CA MET A 174 -17.88 15.29 -9.00
C MET A 174 -17.26 13.96 -9.42
N GLN A 175 -17.94 12.84 -9.16
CA GLN A 175 -17.49 11.51 -9.55
C GLN A 175 -17.42 11.39 -11.08
N ALA A 176 -18.43 11.89 -11.81
CA ALA A 176 -18.44 11.90 -13.27
C ALA A 176 -17.27 12.71 -13.85
N LYS A 177 -17.00 13.91 -13.31
CA LYS A 177 -15.84 14.75 -13.70
C LYS A 177 -14.51 14.04 -13.42
N LEU A 178 -14.36 13.40 -12.25
CA LEU A 178 -13.18 12.64 -11.89
C LEU A 178 -12.96 11.46 -12.86
N LEU A 179 -14.02 10.70 -13.13
CA LEU A 179 -13.99 9.58 -14.06
C LEU A 179 -13.59 10.02 -15.46
N ALA A 180 -14.28 11.01 -16.04
CA ALA A 180 -14.00 11.49 -17.39
C ALA A 180 -12.54 11.93 -17.56
N ARG A 181 -11.99 12.69 -16.60
CA ARG A 181 -10.60 13.13 -16.65
C ARG A 181 -9.61 11.96 -16.61
N ASN A 182 -9.79 11.03 -15.68
CA ASN A 182 -8.83 9.95 -15.49
C ASN A 182 -8.97 8.85 -16.54
N LEU A 183 -10.17 8.62 -17.08
CA LEU A 183 -10.36 7.76 -18.24
C LEU A 183 -9.58 8.30 -19.44
N GLY A 184 -9.57 9.62 -19.69
CA GLY A 184 -8.75 10.21 -20.74
C GLY A 184 -7.24 9.99 -20.55
N VAL A 185 -6.76 9.96 -19.30
CA VAL A 185 -5.36 9.60 -18.99
C VAL A 185 -5.09 8.12 -19.29
N LEU A 186 -6.00 7.22 -18.89
CA LEU A 186 -5.89 5.80 -19.22
C LEU A 186 -5.97 5.58 -20.74
N ASP A 187 -6.80 6.34 -21.46
CA ASP A 187 -6.94 6.28 -22.93
C ASP A 187 -5.61 6.64 -23.60
N ALA A 188 -4.89 7.62 -23.07
CA ALA A 188 -3.56 8.00 -23.58
C ALA A 188 -2.53 6.87 -23.41
N TYR A 189 -2.52 6.19 -22.25
CA TYR A 189 -1.66 5.03 -22.03
C TYR A 189 -2.04 3.84 -22.91
N ASP A 190 -3.33 3.59 -23.10
CA ASP A 190 -3.83 2.52 -23.96
C ASP A 190 -3.56 2.79 -25.44
N SER A 191 -3.55 4.05 -25.85
CA SER A 191 -3.22 4.46 -27.23
C SER A 191 -1.71 4.57 -27.49
N SER A 192 -0.87 4.56 -26.44
CA SER A 192 0.58 4.66 -26.61
C SER A 192 1.11 3.49 -27.46
N PRO A 193 1.89 3.75 -28.52
CA PRO A 193 2.48 2.70 -29.34
C PRO A 193 3.57 1.91 -28.59
N LYS A 194 4.15 2.50 -27.55
CA LYS A 194 5.13 1.85 -26.68
C LYS A 194 4.46 1.52 -25.35
N LYS A 195 4.53 0.25 -24.94
CA LYS A 195 4.01 -0.20 -23.64
C LYS A 195 5.16 -0.38 -22.67
N LEU A 196 5.61 0.70 -22.04
CA LEU A 196 6.74 0.66 -21.11
C LEU A 196 6.31 0.10 -19.76
N MET A 197 7.23 -0.57 -19.07
CA MET A 197 6.96 -1.17 -17.77
C MET A 197 6.79 -0.10 -16.67
N GLU A 198 7.52 1.01 -16.75
CA GLU A 198 7.41 2.12 -15.80
C GLU A 198 5.99 2.69 -15.78
N ASP A 199 5.40 2.84 -16.97
CA ASP A 199 4.03 3.33 -17.16
C ASP A 199 2.99 2.41 -16.53
N PHE A 200 3.20 1.09 -16.58
CA PHE A 200 2.29 0.12 -15.98
C PHE A 200 2.06 0.37 -14.48
N THR A 201 3.10 0.76 -13.74
CA THR A 201 2.97 0.99 -12.29
C THR A 201 2.08 2.20 -11.99
N ILE A 202 2.17 3.24 -12.82
CA ILE A 202 1.34 4.45 -12.74
C ILE A 202 -0.09 4.11 -13.15
N TYR A 203 -0.24 3.39 -14.27
CA TYR A 203 -1.53 2.93 -14.79
C TYR A 203 -2.29 2.11 -13.76
N ARG A 204 -1.66 1.08 -13.19
CA ARG A 204 -2.25 0.22 -12.15
C ARG A 204 -2.71 1.04 -10.95
N LYS A 205 -1.85 1.94 -10.45
CA LYS A 205 -2.19 2.80 -9.31
C LYS A 205 -3.41 3.65 -9.60
N LEU A 206 -3.49 4.25 -10.80
CA LEU A 206 -4.64 5.05 -11.19
C LEU A 206 -5.92 4.23 -11.25
N VAL A 207 -5.88 3.03 -11.84
CA VAL A 207 -7.01 2.10 -11.86
C VAL A 207 -7.46 1.75 -10.43
N ASP A 208 -6.53 1.36 -9.56
CA ASP A 208 -6.83 1.00 -8.17
C ASP A 208 -7.48 2.17 -7.41
N GLU A 209 -6.98 3.39 -7.58
CA GLU A 209 -7.56 4.59 -6.96
C GLU A 209 -8.97 4.90 -7.48
N LEU A 210 -9.22 4.73 -8.79
CA LEU A 210 -10.56 4.90 -9.36
C LEU A 210 -11.55 3.84 -8.87
N ARG A 211 -11.12 2.58 -8.75
CA ARG A 211 -11.96 1.48 -8.23
C ARG A 211 -12.47 1.76 -6.82
N MET A 212 -11.66 2.43 -6.00
CA MET A 212 -12.04 2.81 -4.64
C MET A 212 -13.08 3.93 -4.56
N VAL A 213 -13.18 4.75 -5.60
CA VAL A 213 -14.06 5.93 -5.64
C VAL A 213 -15.35 5.68 -6.42
N CYS A 214 -15.33 4.76 -7.39
CA CYS A 214 -16.49 4.51 -8.23
C CYS A 214 -17.57 3.68 -7.54
N ILE A 215 -18.81 4.17 -7.61
CA ILE A 215 -20.02 3.46 -7.22
C ILE A 215 -20.57 2.77 -8.48
N GLY A 216 -20.71 1.44 -8.44
CA GLY A 216 -21.24 0.63 -9.55
C GLY A 216 -20.29 -0.50 -9.98
N ASP A 217 -20.80 -1.72 -10.03
CA ASP A 217 -20.02 -2.91 -10.35
C ASP A 217 -19.59 -2.93 -11.83
N GLU A 218 -20.40 -2.38 -12.74
CA GLU A 218 -20.08 -2.31 -14.17
C GLU A 218 -18.81 -1.49 -14.45
N ILE A 219 -18.66 -0.33 -13.81
CA ILE A 219 -17.47 0.53 -13.97
C ILE A 219 -16.24 -0.19 -13.39
N LYS A 220 -16.38 -0.85 -12.24
CA LYS A 220 -15.28 -1.61 -11.63
C LYS A 220 -14.83 -2.77 -12.50
N LEU A 221 -15.77 -3.54 -13.05
CA LEU A 221 -15.49 -4.62 -14.00
C LEU A 221 -14.82 -4.11 -15.27
N SER A 222 -15.27 -2.96 -15.79
CA SER A 222 -14.64 -2.31 -16.95
C SER A 222 -13.19 -1.92 -16.66
N LEU A 223 -12.92 -1.28 -15.50
CA LEU A 223 -11.57 -0.94 -15.06
C LEU A 223 -10.67 -2.16 -14.86
N ASP A 224 -11.22 -3.25 -14.29
CA ASP A 224 -10.49 -4.50 -14.09
C ASP A 224 -10.10 -5.15 -15.42
N LYS A 225 -11.03 -5.21 -16.36
CA LYS A 225 -10.76 -5.67 -17.73
C LYS A 225 -9.67 -4.81 -18.38
N ARG A 226 -9.80 -3.48 -18.29
CA ARG A 226 -8.87 -2.53 -18.86
C ARG A 226 -7.44 -2.70 -18.32
N LEU A 227 -7.31 -2.91 -17.01
CA LEU A 227 -6.03 -3.20 -16.37
C LEU A 227 -5.44 -4.54 -16.83
N ALA A 228 -6.26 -5.57 -17.02
CA ALA A 228 -5.82 -6.87 -17.53
C ALA A 228 -5.34 -6.75 -18.99
N ASP A 229 -6.08 -6.05 -19.84
CA ASP A 229 -5.72 -5.82 -21.24
C ASP A 229 -4.40 -5.03 -21.34
N HIS A 230 -4.27 -3.95 -20.56
CA HIS A 230 -3.03 -3.16 -20.52
C HIS A 230 -1.84 -3.97 -19.97
N ARG A 231 -2.06 -4.81 -18.94
CA ARG A 231 -1.05 -5.74 -18.41
C ARG A 231 -0.53 -6.66 -19.51
N ASN A 232 -1.43 -7.28 -20.26
CA ASN A 232 -1.07 -8.19 -21.34
C ASN A 232 -0.27 -7.47 -22.44
N ALA A 233 -0.69 -6.27 -22.83
CA ALA A 233 0.01 -5.46 -23.82
C ALA A 233 1.44 -5.07 -23.35
N VAL A 234 1.61 -4.71 -22.07
CA VAL A 234 2.94 -4.44 -21.48
C VAL A 234 3.80 -5.70 -21.45
N LEU A 235 3.25 -6.84 -21.04
CA LEU A 235 3.96 -8.11 -21.04
C LEU A 235 4.44 -8.47 -22.45
N GLU A 236 3.54 -8.46 -23.44
CA GLU A 236 3.86 -8.82 -24.82
C GLU A 236 4.91 -7.89 -25.44
N TRP A 237 4.71 -6.57 -25.33
CA TRP A 237 5.63 -5.58 -25.88
C TRP A 237 7.05 -5.71 -25.33
N ASN A 238 7.20 -5.78 -24.00
CA ASN A 238 8.52 -5.86 -23.38
C ASN A 238 9.17 -7.23 -23.59
N ARG A 239 8.40 -8.34 -23.62
CA ARG A 239 8.93 -9.66 -24.01
C ARG A 239 9.49 -9.63 -25.43
N ASN A 240 8.76 -9.04 -26.38
CA ASN A 240 9.20 -8.92 -27.77
C ASN A 240 10.41 -7.99 -27.90
N SER A 241 10.44 -6.88 -27.17
CA SER A 241 11.59 -5.97 -27.14
C SER A 241 12.84 -6.65 -26.59
N ALA A 242 12.71 -7.41 -25.49
CA ALA A 242 13.81 -8.18 -24.91
C ALA A 242 14.32 -9.27 -25.88
N LYS A 243 13.41 -9.95 -26.59
CA LYS A 243 13.75 -10.91 -27.66
C LYS A 243 14.54 -10.21 -28.77
N GLN A 244 13.99 -9.15 -29.36
CA GLN A 244 14.65 -8.41 -30.44
C GLN A 244 16.06 -7.94 -30.04
N LYS A 245 16.22 -7.47 -28.81
CA LYS A 245 17.52 -7.01 -28.30
C LYS A 245 18.55 -8.13 -28.20
N LEU A 246 18.19 -9.27 -27.59
CA LEU A 246 19.12 -10.40 -27.42
C LEU A 246 19.43 -11.08 -28.76
N PHE A 247 18.40 -11.40 -29.54
CA PHE A 247 18.57 -12.11 -30.80
C PHE A 247 19.18 -11.24 -31.90
N GLY A 248 19.00 -9.91 -31.83
CA GLY A 248 19.60 -8.97 -32.78
C GLY A 248 21.09 -8.70 -32.52
N ASN A 249 21.53 -8.74 -31.27
CA ASN A 249 22.93 -8.56 -30.90
C ASN A 249 23.30 -9.41 -29.68
N LYS A 250 23.89 -10.58 -29.92
CA LYS A 250 24.16 -11.60 -28.90
C LYS A 250 25.41 -11.29 -28.06
N THR A 251 25.41 -10.13 -27.40
CA THR A 251 26.46 -9.73 -26.46
C THR A 251 26.03 -9.98 -25.02
N LEU A 252 27.00 -10.02 -24.11
CA LEU A 252 26.74 -10.12 -22.68
C LEU A 252 25.83 -8.99 -22.17
N GLY A 253 26.11 -7.74 -22.59
CA GLY A 253 25.25 -6.59 -22.26
C GLY A 253 23.80 -6.79 -22.70
N SER A 254 23.57 -7.25 -23.94
CA SER A 254 22.20 -7.53 -24.42
C SER A 254 21.51 -8.63 -23.62
N TYR A 255 22.22 -9.70 -23.25
CA TYR A 255 21.69 -10.75 -22.39
C TYR A 255 21.28 -10.21 -21.01
N LEU A 256 22.18 -9.50 -20.34
CA LEU A 256 21.93 -8.93 -19.01
C LEU A 256 20.78 -7.93 -18.99
N ASP A 257 20.65 -7.13 -20.05
CA ASP A 257 19.52 -6.21 -20.23
C ASP A 257 18.21 -6.97 -20.45
N SER A 258 18.20 -7.93 -21.37
CA SER A 258 17.00 -8.66 -21.78
C SER A 258 16.48 -9.60 -20.68
N ALA A 259 17.37 -10.37 -20.04
CA ALA A 259 17.02 -11.23 -18.92
C ALA A 259 16.56 -10.39 -17.71
N GLY A 260 17.23 -9.26 -17.45
CA GLY A 260 16.83 -8.30 -16.42
C GLY A 260 15.41 -7.76 -16.64
N MET A 261 15.08 -7.37 -17.88
CA MET A 261 13.74 -6.91 -18.26
C MET A 261 12.68 -7.98 -18.01
N LEU A 262 12.92 -9.24 -18.44
CA LEU A 262 11.98 -10.35 -18.17
C LEU A 262 11.80 -10.61 -16.67
N GLY A 263 12.88 -10.53 -15.90
CA GLY A 263 12.84 -10.63 -14.44
C GLY A 263 11.98 -9.54 -13.80
N GLU A 264 12.09 -8.29 -14.26
CA GLU A 264 11.26 -7.19 -13.74
C GLU A 264 9.78 -7.36 -14.13
N LEU A 265 9.48 -7.79 -15.37
CA LEU A 265 8.11 -8.14 -15.77
C LEU A 265 7.49 -9.20 -14.86
N LYS A 266 8.27 -10.23 -14.48
CA LYS A 266 7.81 -11.34 -13.63
C LYS A 266 7.36 -10.86 -12.25
N TRP A 267 8.06 -9.88 -11.68
CA TRP A 267 7.81 -9.42 -10.32
C TRP A 267 6.87 -8.21 -10.25
N ILE A 268 6.89 -7.33 -11.25
CA ILE A 268 6.14 -6.07 -11.23
C ILE A 268 4.80 -6.18 -11.96
N VAL A 269 4.78 -6.87 -13.10
CA VAL A 269 3.63 -6.85 -14.04
C VAL A 269 2.81 -8.13 -13.96
N ALA A 270 3.46 -9.30 -13.89
CA ALA A 270 2.80 -10.59 -13.87
C ALA A 270 2.00 -10.82 -12.58
N ASP A 271 0.70 -11.05 -12.74
CA ASP A 271 -0.29 -11.25 -11.67
C ASP A 271 -0.63 -12.71 -11.42
N SER A 272 -0.36 -13.59 -12.38
CA SER A 272 -0.69 -15.02 -12.32
C SER A 272 0.56 -15.92 -12.27
N ALA A 273 0.42 -17.12 -11.70
CA ALA A 273 1.47 -18.14 -11.72
C ALA A 273 1.81 -18.58 -13.16
N SER A 274 0.80 -18.62 -14.05
CA SER A 274 1.00 -18.99 -15.46
C SER A 274 1.88 -17.97 -16.18
N SER A 275 1.58 -16.68 -16.06
CA SER A 275 2.39 -15.62 -16.68
C SER A 275 3.82 -15.59 -16.14
N ARG A 276 4.01 -15.87 -14.84
CA ARG A 276 5.35 -15.99 -14.25
C ARG A 276 6.12 -17.20 -14.81
N ALA A 277 5.45 -18.34 -14.96
CA ALA A 277 6.04 -19.54 -15.55
C ALA A 277 6.40 -19.36 -17.05
N GLU A 278 5.64 -18.56 -17.80
CA GLU A 278 6.01 -18.18 -19.16
C GLU A 278 7.27 -17.32 -19.22
N LEU A 279 7.38 -16.33 -18.33
CA LEU A 279 8.58 -15.49 -18.23
C LEU A 279 9.80 -16.30 -17.78
N ASP A 280 9.64 -17.26 -16.88
CA ASP A 280 10.71 -18.19 -16.50
C ASP A 280 11.19 -19.03 -17.69
N ARG A 281 10.27 -19.50 -18.53
CA ARG A 281 10.61 -20.19 -19.79
C ARG A 281 11.34 -19.29 -20.77
N ASP A 282 10.91 -18.04 -20.94
CA ASP A 282 11.62 -17.08 -21.81
C ASP A 282 13.03 -16.77 -21.28
N ILE A 283 13.20 -16.62 -19.96
CA ILE A 283 14.52 -16.42 -19.32
C ILE A 283 15.44 -17.62 -19.57
N GLU A 284 14.91 -18.83 -19.47
CA GLU A 284 15.67 -20.05 -19.75
C GLU A 284 16.12 -20.12 -21.22
N VAL A 285 15.23 -19.77 -22.15
CA VAL A 285 15.58 -19.66 -23.59
C VAL A 285 16.68 -18.62 -23.78
N PHE A 286 16.60 -17.47 -23.12
CA PHE A 286 17.63 -16.43 -23.22
C PHE A 286 18.97 -16.91 -22.67
N ARG A 287 18.96 -17.68 -21.57
CA ARG A 287 20.16 -18.30 -21.01
C ARG A 287 20.79 -19.27 -22.02
N SER A 288 20.02 -20.18 -22.60
CA SER A 288 20.53 -21.13 -23.60
C SER A 288 21.13 -20.43 -24.82
N VAL A 289 20.49 -19.35 -25.31
CA VAL A 289 21.01 -18.58 -26.45
C VAL A 289 22.31 -17.84 -26.09
N ALA A 290 22.41 -17.36 -24.85
CA ALA A 290 23.63 -16.72 -24.36
C ALA A 290 24.74 -17.75 -24.13
N ASP A 291 24.45 -18.91 -23.55
CA ASP A 291 25.40 -20.03 -23.36
C ASP A 291 26.01 -20.46 -24.71
N GLU A 292 25.21 -20.51 -25.79
CA GLU A 292 25.70 -20.83 -27.14
C GLU A 292 26.55 -19.72 -27.78
N ALA A 293 26.26 -18.46 -27.46
CA ALA A 293 26.89 -17.31 -28.14
C ALA A 293 28.09 -16.73 -27.39
N LEU A 294 28.19 -16.99 -26.08
CA LEU A 294 29.17 -16.43 -25.17
C LEU A 294 30.05 -17.57 -24.62
N GLU A 295 30.73 -18.30 -25.50
CA GLU A 295 31.50 -19.51 -25.16
C GLU A 295 32.54 -19.32 -24.05
N ASP A 296 33.09 -18.10 -23.91
CA ASP A 296 34.06 -17.74 -22.87
C ASP A 296 33.44 -17.47 -21.48
N TYR A 297 32.11 -17.55 -21.39
CA TYR A 297 31.35 -17.22 -20.19
C TYR A 297 30.49 -18.39 -19.72
N ASN A 298 30.40 -18.55 -18.40
CA ASN A 298 29.51 -19.49 -17.75
C ASN A 298 28.38 -18.77 -17.01
N LEU A 299 27.13 -19.17 -17.30
CA LEU A 299 25.92 -18.61 -16.71
C LEU A 299 25.42 -19.40 -15.47
N SER A 300 26.28 -20.19 -14.83
CA SER A 300 25.90 -21.18 -13.80
C SER A 300 25.45 -20.65 -12.44
N ARG A 301 25.67 -19.37 -12.09
CA ARG A 301 25.43 -18.86 -10.72
C ARG A 301 24.33 -17.82 -10.62
N ASN A 302 23.07 -18.25 -10.42
CA ASN A 302 21.93 -17.37 -10.16
C ASN A 302 21.80 -16.22 -11.19
N GLY A 303 22.16 -16.49 -12.45
CA GLY A 303 22.17 -15.52 -13.55
C GLY A 303 23.37 -14.57 -13.60
N CYS A 304 24.34 -14.68 -12.69
CA CYS A 304 25.62 -13.98 -12.83
C CYS A 304 26.48 -14.71 -13.86
N VAL A 305 26.99 -13.96 -14.82
CA VAL A 305 27.75 -14.49 -15.96
C VAL A 305 29.24 -14.33 -15.67
N LEU A 306 29.95 -15.44 -15.50
CA LEU A 306 31.35 -15.49 -15.08
C LEU A 306 32.25 -15.84 -16.27
N ASN A 307 33.33 -15.11 -16.50
CA ASN A 307 34.40 -15.59 -17.38
C ASN A 307 35.32 -16.58 -16.63
N ALA A 308 36.25 -17.23 -17.35
CA ALA A 308 37.18 -18.21 -16.76
C ALA A 308 38.01 -17.66 -15.57
N ASP A 309 38.42 -16.39 -15.62
CA ASP A 309 39.14 -15.74 -14.52
C ASP A 309 38.24 -15.60 -13.29
N ASP A 310 37.01 -15.16 -13.48
CA ASP A 310 36.02 -15.02 -12.41
C ASP A 310 35.65 -16.37 -11.81
N GLU A 311 35.54 -17.43 -12.62
CA GLU A 311 35.34 -18.79 -12.10
C GLU A 311 36.50 -19.26 -11.22
N GLY A 312 37.74 -19.00 -11.66
CA GLY A 312 38.94 -19.31 -10.88
C GLY A 312 38.94 -18.57 -9.54
N LEU A 313 38.59 -17.29 -9.55
CA LEU A 313 38.50 -16.45 -8.35
C LEU A 313 37.35 -16.85 -7.43
N VAL A 314 36.17 -17.15 -7.96
CA VAL A 314 35.02 -17.66 -7.22
C VAL A 314 35.39 -18.99 -6.56
N THR A 315 36.02 -19.90 -7.30
CA THR A 315 36.46 -21.19 -6.76
C THR A 315 37.50 -21.01 -5.65
N ALA A 316 38.49 -20.13 -5.84
CA ALA A 316 39.51 -19.82 -4.85
C ALA A 316 38.95 -19.13 -3.60
N ALA A 317 38.00 -18.20 -3.77
CA ALA A 317 37.37 -17.47 -2.68
C ALA A 317 36.54 -18.38 -1.76
N GLY A 318 36.01 -19.49 -2.29
CA GLY A 318 35.32 -20.53 -1.53
C GLY A 318 34.18 -19.98 -0.67
N GLN A 319 34.28 -20.12 0.65
CA GLN A 319 33.27 -19.62 1.59
C GLN A 319 33.19 -18.08 1.68
N SER A 320 34.15 -17.36 1.10
CA SER A 320 34.22 -15.90 1.15
C SER A 320 33.35 -15.21 0.10
N ILE A 321 32.64 -15.96 -0.74
CA ILE A 321 31.70 -15.39 -1.72
C ILE A 321 30.40 -15.00 -1.03
N SER A 322 29.70 -13.98 -1.53
CA SER A 322 28.33 -13.55 -1.18
C SER A 322 27.40 -14.65 -0.61
N THR A 323 27.51 -14.96 0.67
CA THR A 323 26.83 -16.11 1.33
C THR A 323 26.01 -15.68 2.53
N VAL A 324 26.29 -14.50 3.09
CA VAL A 324 25.63 -14.04 4.31
C VAL A 324 24.44 -13.16 3.95
N SER A 325 23.23 -13.71 4.07
CA SER A 325 22.03 -12.90 4.12
C SER A 325 21.98 -12.11 5.44
N ILE A 326 21.70 -10.83 5.34
CA ILE A 326 21.57 -9.94 6.49
C ILE A 326 20.12 -9.91 6.89
N THR A 327 19.76 -10.61 7.98
CA THR A 327 18.35 -10.82 8.41
C THR A 327 17.55 -9.53 8.62
N SER A 328 18.21 -8.40 8.81
CA SER A 328 17.60 -7.08 8.98
C SER A 328 17.55 -6.24 7.69
N MET A 329 18.00 -6.76 6.55
CA MET A 329 18.03 -6.04 5.28
C MET A 329 17.37 -6.87 4.16
N PRO A 330 16.36 -6.31 3.47
CA PRO A 330 15.89 -6.91 2.23
C PRO A 330 17.06 -6.87 1.22
N CYS A 331 17.40 -8.04 0.69
CA CYS A 331 18.46 -8.21 -0.29
C CYS A 331 17.83 -8.56 -1.63
N ASP A 332 18.08 -7.72 -2.63
CA ASP A 332 17.82 -8.06 -4.02
C ASP A 332 19.13 -8.67 -4.53
N GLU A 333 19.26 -10.00 -4.58
CA GLU A 333 20.48 -10.67 -5.07
C GLU A 333 20.68 -10.36 -6.56
N GLN A 334 21.42 -9.28 -6.82
CA GLN A 334 21.67 -8.71 -8.14
C GLN A 334 23.13 -8.85 -8.58
N CYS A 335 24.04 -9.16 -7.66
CA CYS A 335 25.43 -9.38 -7.97
C CYS A 335 26.13 -10.32 -6.98
N LEU A 336 27.16 -10.98 -7.50
CA LEU A 336 28.21 -11.59 -6.71
C LEU A 336 29.27 -10.53 -6.36
N LEU A 337 29.77 -10.62 -5.13
CA LEU A 337 30.87 -9.83 -4.62
C LEU A 337 31.87 -10.82 -4.02
N PHE A 338 33.11 -10.79 -4.49
CA PHE A 338 34.16 -11.69 -4.00
C PHE A 338 35.52 -11.01 -4.11
N PRO A 339 36.50 -11.42 -3.29
CA PRO A 339 37.83 -10.84 -3.35
C PRO A 339 38.58 -11.34 -4.59
N ALA A 340 39.28 -10.42 -5.27
CA ALA A 340 40.10 -10.73 -6.45
C ALA A 340 41.42 -11.43 -6.07
N THR A 341 41.77 -11.43 -4.79
CA THR A 341 42.91 -12.15 -4.24
C THR A 341 42.50 -12.83 -2.94
N ASN A 342 43.12 -13.97 -2.63
CA ASN A 342 42.89 -14.58 -1.32
C ASN A 342 43.20 -13.56 -0.23
N PRO A 343 42.27 -13.33 0.71
CA PRO A 343 42.49 -12.38 1.78
C PRO A 343 43.72 -12.82 2.57
N GLN A 344 44.81 -12.04 2.48
CA GLN A 344 46.04 -12.31 3.24
C GLN A 344 45.75 -12.25 4.73
N THR A 345 46.65 -12.79 5.57
CA THR A 345 46.55 -12.61 7.01
C THR A 345 46.67 -11.13 7.36
N TRP A 346 45.64 -10.57 7.99
CA TRP A 346 45.58 -9.16 8.37
C TRP A 346 46.62 -8.84 9.45
N GLN A 347 47.46 -7.83 9.20
CA GLN A 347 48.38 -7.30 10.20
C GLN A 347 47.72 -6.15 10.97
N SER A 348 47.68 -6.26 12.31
CA SER A 348 47.14 -5.22 13.18
C SER A 348 47.81 -3.86 12.95
N GLY A 349 47.04 -2.79 12.98
CA GLY A 349 47.53 -1.41 12.82
C GLY A 349 47.89 -0.99 11.39
N LYS A 350 47.88 -1.91 10.41
CA LYS A 350 48.10 -1.57 9.00
C LYS A 350 46.77 -1.34 8.27
N LYS A 351 46.80 -0.39 7.35
CA LYS A 351 45.71 -0.16 6.40
C LYS A 351 45.67 -1.35 5.44
N LEU A 352 44.53 -2.00 5.37
CA LEU A 352 44.29 -3.14 4.50
C LEU A 352 43.60 -2.65 3.22
N ARG A 353 44.04 -3.17 2.08
CA ARG A 353 43.40 -3.01 0.79
C ARG A 353 43.10 -4.39 0.23
N ILE A 354 41.82 -4.66 -0.03
CA ILE A 354 41.34 -5.90 -0.63
C ILE A 354 40.69 -5.53 -1.96
N PRO A 355 41.29 -5.93 -3.10
CA PRO A 355 40.62 -5.77 -4.38
C PRO A 355 39.40 -6.70 -4.41
N LEU A 356 38.26 -6.16 -4.83
CA LEU A 356 36.99 -6.85 -4.93
C LEU A 356 36.54 -6.86 -6.39
N ARG A 357 36.08 -8.02 -6.85
CA ARG A 357 35.33 -8.16 -8.10
C ARG A 357 33.84 -8.19 -7.81
N ILE A 358 33.09 -7.57 -8.71
CA ILE A 358 31.64 -7.51 -8.70
C ILE A 358 31.14 -8.03 -10.05
N VAL A 359 30.27 -9.03 -10.01
CA VAL A 359 29.63 -9.59 -11.21
C VAL A 359 28.13 -9.49 -11.04
N PHE A 360 27.47 -8.72 -11.90
CA PHE A 360 26.04 -8.46 -11.87
C PHE A 360 25.28 -9.49 -12.73
N ASN A 361 24.10 -9.91 -12.27
CA ASN A 361 23.16 -10.73 -13.05
C ASN A 361 22.21 -9.91 -13.93
N ARG A 362 22.41 -8.59 -13.97
CA ARG A 362 21.63 -7.66 -14.79
C ARG A 362 22.43 -6.40 -15.08
N SER A 363 22.05 -5.73 -16.16
CA SER A 363 22.63 -4.45 -16.52
C SER A 363 22.36 -3.38 -15.46
N GLN A 364 23.31 -2.46 -15.30
CA GLN A 364 23.27 -1.41 -14.29
C GLN A 364 23.07 -0.04 -14.97
N PRO A 365 22.16 0.82 -14.45
CA PRO A 365 22.03 2.18 -14.96
C PRO A 365 23.35 2.95 -14.85
N ALA A 366 23.72 3.67 -15.90
CA ALA A 366 25.01 4.37 -16.01
C ALA A 366 25.30 5.35 -14.85
N ASN A 367 24.27 5.88 -14.19
CA ASN A 367 24.40 6.87 -13.12
C ASN A 367 23.98 6.34 -11.73
N ARG A 368 23.99 5.01 -11.52
CA ARG A 368 23.61 4.42 -10.24
C ARG A 368 24.66 4.73 -9.17
N SER A 369 24.22 5.29 -8.03
CA SER A 369 25.08 5.53 -6.87
C SER A 369 25.25 4.23 -6.07
N PHE A 370 26.41 3.61 -6.20
CA PHE A 370 26.78 2.41 -5.47
C PHE A 370 27.50 2.73 -4.15
N LEU A 371 27.31 1.86 -3.18
CA LEU A 371 27.87 1.93 -1.85
C LEU A 371 28.52 0.58 -1.52
N LEU A 372 29.73 0.62 -1.00
CA LEU A 372 30.33 -0.52 -0.32
C LEU A 372 30.06 -0.39 1.16
N LYS A 373 29.38 -1.37 1.75
CA LYS A 373 29.11 -1.41 3.17
C LYS A 373 29.91 -2.53 3.81
N SER A 374 30.39 -2.29 5.02
CA SER A 374 31.08 -3.31 5.81
C SER A 374 30.63 -3.29 7.25
N ALA A 375 30.63 -4.46 7.88
CA ALA A 375 30.39 -4.60 9.31
C ALA A 375 31.38 -5.60 9.89
N PHE A 376 32.00 -5.23 11.00
CA PHE A 376 32.79 -6.15 11.79
C PHE A 376 31.86 -7.05 12.61
N VAL A 377 32.14 -8.34 12.63
CA VAL A 377 31.33 -9.34 13.34
C VAL A 377 32.14 -9.90 14.50
N ALA A 378 31.60 -9.75 15.72
CA ALA A 378 32.17 -10.30 16.94
C ALA A 378 31.15 -11.27 17.57
N GLY A 379 31.40 -12.58 17.42
CA GLY A 379 30.45 -13.62 17.85
C GLY A 379 29.12 -13.56 17.07
N LYS A 380 27.99 -13.45 17.80
CA LYS A 380 26.64 -13.32 17.20
C LYS A 380 26.21 -11.86 16.96
N SER A 381 27.02 -10.89 17.37
CA SER A 381 26.69 -9.47 17.29
C SER A 381 27.46 -8.79 16.17
N ARG A 382 26.74 -7.97 15.40
CA ARG A 382 27.34 -7.09 14.40
C ARG A 382 27.65 -5.76 15.07
N THR A 383 28.81 -5.24 14.74
CA THR A 383 29.29 -3.94 15.18
C THR A 383 29.38 -2.99 14.00
N ASP A 384 29.35 -1.69 14.31
CA ASP A 384 29.32 -0.51 13.43
C ASP A 384 29.43 -0.78 11.93
N VAL A 385 28.37 -0.37 11.21
CA VAL A 385 28.33 -0.45 9.74
C VAL A 385 29.07 0.75 9.16
N SER A 386 30.21 0.51 8.53
CA SER A 386 30.88 1.51 7.71
C SER A 386 30.25 1.54 6.32
N THR A 387 30.20 2.74 5.72
CA THR A 387 29.68 2.94 4.37
C THR A 387 30.66 3.80 3.57
N THR A 388 31.10 3.27 2.43
CA THR A 388 31.97 3.96 1.48
C THR A 388 31.20 4.15 0.18
N ARG A 389 31.07 5.40 -0.29
CA ARG A 389 30.47 5.69 -1.61
C ARG A 389 31.43 5.28 -2.72
N LEU A 390 30.89 4.70 -3.79
CA LEU A 390 31.63 4.31 -5.00
C LEU A 390 31.18 5.16 -6.21
N PRO A 391 31.43 6.49 -6.22
CA PRO A 391 30.90 7.40 -7.23
C PRO A 391 31.48 7.19 -8.65
N ARG A 392 32.49 6.32 -8.80
CA ARG A 392 33.16 6.01 -10.07
C ARG A 392 33.20 4.51 -10.35
N LEU A 393 32.26 3.74 -9.81
CA LEU A 393 32.20 2.32 -10.13
C LEU A 393 31.80 2.17 -11.60
N ALA A 394 32.79 1.91 -12.46
CA ALA A 394 32.56 1.61 -13.86
C ALA A 394 32.09 0.16 -13.97
N VAL A 395 30.85 -0.02 -14.42
CA VAL A 395 30.29 -1.33 -14.74
C VAL A 395 30.35 -1.51 -16.24
N GLN A 396 31.11 -2.51 -16.70
CA GLN A 396 31.23 -2.86 -18.11
C GLN A 396 30.80 -4.32 -18.28
N ASP A 397 29.84 -4.57 -19.16
CA ASP A 397 29.31 -5.91 -19.44
C ASP A 397 28.95 -6.70 -18.17
N GLY A 398 28.37 -6.03 -17.17
CA GLY A 398 28.00 -6.65 -15.89
C GLY A 398 29.17 -6.89 -14.93
N HIS A 399 30.38 -6.45 -15.25
CA HIS A 399 31.56 -6.62 -14.41
C HIS A 399 32.04 -5.28 -13.88
N ALA A 400 32.53 -5.26 -12.65
CA ALA A 400 33.18 -4.10 -12.07
C ALA A 400 34.24 -4.52 -11.05
N GLU A 401 35.22 -3.65 -10.84
CA GLU A 401 36.25 -3.82 -9.84
C GLU A 401 36.27 -2.63 -8.88
N THR A 402 36.56 -2.90 -7.61
CA THR A 402 36.71 -1.86 -6.60
C THR A 402 37.66 -2.30 -5.50
N ASP A 403 38.07 -1.37 -4.65
CA ASP A 403 38.90 -1.67 -3.49
C ASP A 403 38.11 -1.49 -2.20
N PHE A 404 38.12 -2.52 -1.36
CA PHE A 404 37.79 -2.34 0.04
C PHE A 404 39.03 -1.91 0.80
N VAL A 405 38.94 -0.73 1.41
CA VAL A 405 40.03 -0.15 2.18
C VAL A 405 39.55 0.09 3.61
N THR A 406 40.19 -0.55 4.58
CA THR A 406 39.86 -0.35 6.00
C THR A 406 41.12 -0.37 6.86
N SER A 407 41.02 0.20 8.05
CA SER A 407 41.94 -0.11 9.15
C SER A 407 41.26 -1.14 10.05
N LEU A 408 42.03 -2.05 10.65
CA LEU A 408 41.49 -2.94 11.67
C LEU A 408 41.28 -2.18 12.97
N PRO A 409 40.06 -2.20 13.55
CA PRO A 409 39.89 -1.83 14.93
C PRO A 409 40.59 -2.87 15.82
N ALA A 410 41.38 -2.41 16.79
CA ALA A 410 42.08 -3.30 17.73
C ALA A 410 41.11 -4.15 18.56
N MET A 411 39.91 -3.64 18.84
CA MET A 411 38.79 -4.37 19.39
C MET A 411 37.47 -3.75 18.92
N VAL A 412 36.38 -4.52 18.93
CA VAL A 412 35.05 -4.01 18.54
C VAL A 412 34.04 -4.24 19.65
N SER A 413 33.06 -3.34 19.78
CA SER A 413 32.11 -3.30 20.89
C SER A 413 31.11 -4.47 20.84
N GLY A 414 31.38 -5.55 21.57
CA GLY A 414 30.51 -6.72 21.65
C GLY A 414 29.25 -6.50 22.49
N GLY A 415 28.14 -6.16 21.83
CA GLY A 415 26.79 -6.26 22.39
C GLY A 415 26.44 -5.29 23.53
N ALA A 416 25.26 -5.50 24.13
CA ALA A 416 24.58 -4.58 25.05
C ALA A 416 25.30 -4.27 26.39
N ARG A 417 26.49 -4.85 26.63
CA ARG A 417 27.27 -4.68 27.87
C ARG A 417 28.64 -4.02 27.67
N GLY A 418 28.95 -3.50 26.48
CA GLY A 418 30.19 -2.75 26.23
C GLY A 418 31.48 -3.56 26.38
N ARG A 419 31.41 -4.90 26.35
CA ARG A 419 32.61 -5.75 26.35
C ARG A 419 33.22 -5.75 24.97
N TYR A 420 34.47 -5.35 24.88
CA TYR A 420 35.24 -5.43 23.65
C TYR A 420 35.59 -6.90 23.36
N VAL A 421 35.23 -7.37 22.17
CA VAL A 421 35.49 -8.75 21.72
C VAL A 421 36.23 -8.67 20.39
N PRO A 422 37.24 -9.54 20.13
CA PRO A 422 37.88 -9.58 18.83
C PRO A 422 36.86 -9.91 17.74
N ALA A 423 36.86 -9.11 16.67
CA ALA A 423 36.08 -9.45 15.49
C ALA A 423 36.67 -10.69 14.82
N THR A 424 35.80 -11.61 14.41
CA THR A 424 36.21 -12.85 13.75
C THR A 424 36.20 -12.71 12.24
N HIS A 425 35.28 -11.90 11.70
CA HIS A 425 35.13 -11.68 10.26
C HIS A 425 34.68 -10.24 10.01
N VAL A 426 34.97 -9.72 8.82
CA VAL A 426 34.27 -8.56 8.24
C VAL A 426 33.32 -9.07 7.18
N VAL A 427 32.07 -8.62 7.22
CA VAL A 427 31.14 -8.87 6.12
C VAL A 427 31.07 -7.61 5.29
N ILE A 428 31.34 -7.74 3.99
CA ILE A 428 31.26 -6.66 3.01
C ILE A 428 30.09 -6.94 2.07
N TRP A 429 29.30 -5.93 1.71
CA TRP A 429 28.28 -6.10 0.69
C TRP A 429 28.13 -4.85 -0.15
N LEU A 430 27.66 -5.05 -1.38
CA LEU A 430 27.31 -3.97 -2.27
C LEU A 430 25.88 -3.52 -1.98
N ALA A 431 25.66 -2.21 -1.99
CA ALA A 431 24.34 -1.59 -1.96
C ALA A 431 24.26 -0.47 -2.99
N PHE A 432 23.04 -0.02 -3.31
CA PHE A 432 22.82 1.17 -4.12
C PHE A 432 21.75 2.06 -3.50
N GLU A 433 21.81 3.33 -3.85
CA GLU A 433 20.81 4.33 -3.48
C GLU A 433 19.69 4.37 -4.51
N ARG A 434 18.44 4.35 -4.06
CA ARG A 434 17.26 4.62 -4.89
C ARG A 434 16.23 5.46 -4.14
N PRO A 435 15.36 6.21 -4.84
CA PRO A 435 14.19 6.82 -4.21
C PRO A 435 13.33 5.77 -3.51
N ARG A 436 12.74 6.15 -2.37
CA ARG A 436 11.81 5.28 -1.63
C ARG A 436 10.52 5.00 -2.41
N SER A 437 10.10 5.98 -3.20
CA SER A 437 9.01 5.88 -4.17
C SER A 437 9.37 6.71 -5.40
N PRO A 438 8.77 6.43 -6.58
CA PRO A 438 8.96 7.25 -7.77
C PRO A 438 8.71 8.74 -7.44
N GLY A 439 9.66 9.61 -7.79
CA GLY A 439 9.61 11.06 -7.54
C GLY A 439 9.91 11.51 -6.10
N SER A 440 10.26 10.62 -5.16
CA SER A 440 10.62 10.99 -3.79
C SER A 440 12.07 11.48 -3.68
N THR A 441 12.30 12.47 -2.84
CA THR A 441 13.64 12.90 -2.40
C THR A 441 14.19 12.05 -1.25
N ASP A 442 13.36 11.21 -0.62
CA ASP A 442 13.79 10.27 0.41
C ASP A 442 14.53 9.10 -0.23
N ILE A 443 15.84 9.00 0.04
CA ILE A 443 16.74 8.01 -0.54
C ILE A 443 16.83 6.80 0.40
N GLN A 444 16.48 5.63 -0.11
CA GLN A 444 16.71 4.35 0.58
C GLN A 444 17.95 3.66 0.01
N GLN A 445 18.67 2.94 0.88
CA GLN A 445 19.81 2.12 0.51
C GLN A 445 19.36 0.65 0.45
N VAL A 446 19.56 0.01 -0.70
CA VAL A 446 19.14 -1.37 -0.97
C VAL A 446 20.37 -2.23 -1.19
N ALA A 447 20.44 -3.38 -0.50
CA ALA A 447 21.53 -4.33 -0.69
C ALA A 447 21.38 -5.04 -2.05
N ALA A 448 22.48 -5.13 -2.80
CA ALA A 448 22.57 -5.73 -4.12
C ALA A 448 23.29 -7.09 -4.11
N SER A 449 24.11 -7.36 -3.10
CA SER A 449 24.79 -8.64 -2.93
C SER A 449 24.44 -9.25 -1.56
N LEU A 450 24.42 -10.58 -1.51
CA LEU A 450 24.62 -11.27 -0.23
C LEU A 450 26.03 -10.92 0.27
N GLY A 451 26.22 -10.79 1.58
CA GLY A 451 27.50 -10.33 2.13
C GLY A 451 28.65 -11.31 1.86
N CYS A 452 29.81 -10.77 1.50
CA CYS A 452 31.11 -11.40 1.34
C CYS A 452 31.82 -11.42 2.71
N PRO A 453 31.86 -12.57 3.43
CA PRO A 453 32.58 -12.67 4.68
C PRO A 453 34.08 -12.84 4.43
N LEU A 454 34.89 -12.00 5.06
CA LEU A 454 36.34 -12.08 5.04
C LEU A 454 36.85 -12.40 6.44
N PRO A 455 37.61 -13.50 6.62
CA PRO A 455 38.12 -13.87 7.92
C PRO A 455 39.14 -12.84 8.42
N ILE A 456 39.01 -12.49 9.70
CA ILE A 456 40.05 -11.77 10.43
C ILE A 456 40.87 -12.84 11.15
N PRO A 457 42.18 -12.97 10.87
CA PRO A 457 43.01 -13.87 11.64
C PRO A 457 42.95 -13.47 13.12
N VAL A 458 42.71 -14.45 13.99
CA VAL A 458 42.79 -14.22 15.42
C VAL A 458 44.21 -13.78 15.73
N ILE A 459 44.36 -12.56 16.24
CA ILE A 459 45.63 -12.09 16.79
C ILE A 459 45.93 -13.03 17.96
N GLN A 460 46.83 -14.00 17.77
CA GLN A 460 47.45 -14.67 18.90
C GLN A 460 48.29 -13.61 19.59
N SER A 461 47.73 -13.01 20.64
CA SER A 461 48.51 -12.23 21.59
C SER A 461 49.60 -13.16 22.12
N ARG A 462 50.86 -12.86 21.76
CA ARG A 462 52.00 -13.39 22.51
C ARG A 462 52.06 -12.75 23.88
#